data_AF-A0A094ZPG4-F1
#
_entry.id   AF-A0A094ZPG4-F1
#
_cell.length_a   1.000
_cell.length_b   1.000
_cell.length_c   1.000
_cell.angle_alpha   90.00
_cell.angle_beta   90.00
_cell.angle_gamma   90.00
#
_symmetry.space_group_name_H-M   'P 1'
#
loop_
_entity.id
_entity.type
_entity.pdbx_description
1 polymer ?
#
loop_
_entity_poly.entity_id
_entity_poly.type
_entity_poly.pdbx_seq_one_letter_code
_entity_poly.pdbx_strand_id
1 'polypeptide(L)'
;NEIGHICINKKFRRTMEDVRTRRGAGVASDHHLVAANLKLKLKKNWTTGQTALQRFNTAFLRDTDRLNEFKIALNNRFQALQDLLKEEETTIEDNWKGIKEALTSTCQEVLGPKKHHHKEWISVETLNKFQERKNK
;
A
#
# COMPACT_ATOMS: atom_id res chain seq x y z
N ASN A 1 -21.62 26.10 28.12
CA ASN A 1 -21.48 25.38 26.84
C ASN A 1 -20.34 24.40 26.93
N GLU A 2 -20.64 23.10 26.98
CA GLU A 2 -19.63 22.05 26.79
C GLU A 2 -19.47 21.79 25.29
N ILE A 3 -18.34 22.17 24.71
CA ILE A 3 -18.08 22.11 23.26
C ILE A 3 -17.29 20.83 22.90
N GLY A 4 -16.65 20.19 23.87
CA GLY A 4 -15.89 18.95 23.68
C GLY A 4 -16.81 17.72 23.73
N HIS A 5 -16.92 16.99 22.62
CA HIS A 5 -17.65 15.73 22.57
C HIS A 5 -16.74 14.59 22.06
N ILE A 6 -16.88 13.41 22.67
CA ILE A 6 -16.29 12.16 22.18
C ILE A 6 -17.44 11.30 21.63
N CYS A 7 -17.53 11.21 20.30
CA CYS A 7 -18.54 10.40 19.64
C CYS A 7 -18.01 8.99 19.38
N ILE A 8 -18.80 7.97 19.74
CA ILE A 8 -18.52 6.57 19.43
C ILE A 8 -19.70 5.93 18.71
N ASN A 9 -19.42 5.04 17.75
CA ASN A 9 -20.48 4.29 17.06
C ASN A 9 -21.31 3.48 18.08
N LYS A 10 -22.64 3.48 17.91
CA LYS A 10 -23.61 2.78 18.79
C LYS A 10 -23.24 1.32 19.03
N LYS A 11 -22.66 0.64 18.04
CA LYS A 11 -22.18 -0.76 18.16
C LYS A 11 -21.09 -0.93 19.22
N PHE A 12 -20.21 0.06 19.37
CA PHE A 12 -19.08 0.05 20.31
C PHE A 12 -19.36 0.82 21.59
N ARG A 13 -20.60 1.29 21.84
CA ARG A 13 -20.92 2.07 23.04
C ARG A 13 -20.50 1.41 24.36
N ARG A 14 -20.49 0.07 24.42
CA ARG A 14 -20.10 -0.72 25.61
C ARG A 14 -18.59 -0.81 25.81
N THR A 15 -17.78 -0.32 24.87
CA THR A 15 -16.31 -0.33 24.99
C THR A 15 -15.81 0.91 25.72
N MET A 16 -16.66 1.90 25.96
CA MET A 16 -16.36 3.09 26.74
C MET A 16 -16.56 2.79 28.21
N GLU A 17 -15.46 2.76 28.96
CA GLU A 17 -15.46 2.39 30.38
C GLU A 17 -15.63 3.61 31.28
N ASP A 18 -15.01 4.73 30.90
CA ASP A 18 -15.02 5.96 31.71
C ASP A 18 -14.83 7.19 30.81
N VAL A 19 -15.51 8.29 31.11
CA VAL A 19 -15.37 9.58 30.43
C VAL A 19 -15.30 10.66 31.47
N ARG A 20 -14.22 11.44 31.45
CA ARG A 20 -13.99 12.51 32.42
C ARG A 20 -13.62 13.82 31.74
N THR A 21 -14.21 14.88 32.26
CA THR A 21 -13.79 16.24 31.99
C THR A 21 -12.71 16.63 33.00
N ARG A 22 -11.48 16.84 32.53
CA ARG A 22 -10.35 17.23 33.38
C ARG A 22 -10.28 18.74 33.45
N ARG A 23 -10.52 19.30 34.65
CA ARG A 23 -10.30 20.72 34.95
C ARG A 23 -8.88 20.88 35.51
N GLY A 24 -8.03 21.60 34.80
CA GLY A 24 -6.70 22.01 35.28
C GLY A 24 -5.54 21.14 34.82
N ALA A 25 -4.87 21.56 33.76
CA ALA A 25 -3.42 21.48 33.55
C ALA A 25 -3.08 22.61 32.55
N GLY A 26 -2.15 23.50 32.90
CA GLY A 26 -1.95 24.79 32.26
C GLY A 26 -1.71 24.75 30.75
N VAL A 27 -2.74 25.12 29.99
CA VAL A 27 -2.65 25.70 28.64
C VAL A 27 -3.76 26.75 28.60
N ALA A 28 -3.50 27.94 28.08
CA ALA A 28 -4.43 29.06 28.01
C ALA A 28 -5.59 28.81 27.01
N SER A 29 -6.31 27.71 27.15
CA SER A 29 -7.55 27.40 26.43
C SER A 29 -8.73 27.53 27.39
N ASP A 30 -9.79 28.15 26.91
CA ASP A 30 -11.08 28.30 27.57
C ASP A 30 -11.90 27.00 27.58
N HIS A 31 -11.34 25.87 27.11
CA HIS A 31 -12.04 24.58 27.02
C HIS A 31 -11.46 23.55 28.00
N HIS A 32 -12.36 22.80 28.66
CA HIS A 32 -11.97 21.67 29.49
C HIS A 32 -11.64 20.45 28.62
N LEU A 33 -10.54 19.76 28.94
CA LEU A 33 -10.16 18.53 28.27
C LEU A 33 -11.15 17.41 28.60
N VAL A 34 -11.69 16.75 27.58
CA VAL A 34 -12.50 15.53 27.74
C VAL A 34 -11.63 14.32 27.40
N ALA A 35 -11.52 13.37 28.33
CA ALA A 35 -10.77 12.14 28.16
C ALA A 35 -11.69 10.92 28.32
N ALA A 36 -11.54 9.91 27.47
CA ALA A 36 -12.28 8.65 27.56
C ALA A 36 -11.34 7.45 27.66
N ASN A 37 -11.64 6.54 28.58
CA ASN A 37 -11.03 5.22 28.65
C ASN A 37 -11.85 4.23 27.82
N LEU A 38 -11.18 3.51 26.92
CA LEU A 38 -11.81 2.58 25.98
C LEU A 38 -11.17 1.19 26.07
N LYS A 39 -11.99 0.15 26.24
CA LYS A 39 -11.59 -1.26 26.15
C LYS A 39 -11.87 -1.82 24.76
N LEU A 40 -10.84 -1.78 23.92
CA LEU A 40 -10.90 -2.24 22.54
C LEU A 40 -9.75 -3.20 22.23
N LYS A 41 -10.03 -4.27 21.48
CA LYS A 41 -9.00 -5.10 20.86
C LYS A 41 -8.66 -4.52 19.50
N LEU A 42 -7.59 -3.73 19.43
CA LEU A 42 -7.10 -3.19 18.16
C LEU A 42 -6.27 -4.25 17.45
N LYS A 43 -6.58 -4.51 16.18
CA LYS A 43 -5.68 -5.27 15.32
C LYS A 43 -4.50 -4.38 14.98
N LYS A 44 -3.29 -4.79 15.35
CA LYS A 44 -2.07 -4.13 14.90
C LYS A 44 -2.04 -4.20 13.37
N ASN A 45 -2.06 -3.04 12.70
CA ASN A 45 -1.78 -2.99 11.28
C ASN A 45 -0.26 -3.14 11.13
N TRP A 46 0.19 -4.30 10.68
CA TRP A 46 1.61 -4.51 10.41
C TRP A 46 1.98 -3.67 9.18
N THR A 47 2.56 -2.50 9.40
CA THR A 47 3.28 -1.71 8.39
C THR A 47 4.74 -2.17 8.25
N THR A 48 5.09 -3.34 8.80
CA THR A 48 6.39 -3.94 8.61
C THR A 48 6.49 -4.46 7.18
N GLY A 49 6.93 -3.59 6.27
CA GLY A 49 7.79 -3.92 5.14
C GLY A 49 7.46 -5.19 4.37
N GLN A 50 6.18 -5.43 4.09
CA GLN A 50 5.89 -6.16 2.87
C GLN A 50 6.27 -5.15 1.79
N THR A 51 7.47 -5.26 1.21
CA THR A 51 7.77 -4.63 -0.08
C THR A 51 6.57 -5.03 -0.92
N ALA A 52 5.61 -4.11 -1.11
CA ALA A 52 4.34 -4.46 -1.71
C ALA A 52 4.72 -5.10 -3.02
N LEU A 53 4.51 -6.42 -3.16
CA LEU A 53 5.11 -7.22 -4.23
C LEU A 53 4.92 -6.43 -5.50
N GLN A 54 6.02 -5.87 -6.02
CA GLN A 54 5.92 -4.85 -7.05
C GLN A 54 5.45 -5.60 -8.29
N ARG A 55 4.14 -5.53 -8.54
CA ARG A 55 3.54 -6.26 -9.64
C ARG A 55 4.08 -5.66 -10.92
N PHE A 56 4.51 -6.48 -11.86
CA PHE A 56 4.87 -6.00 -13.18
C PHE A 56 3.62 -5.72 -14.01
N ASN A 57 3.74 -4.82 -14.98
CA ASN A 57 2.63 -4.53 -15.88
C ASN A 57 2.50 -5.61 -16.97
N THR A 58 1.75 -6.67 -16.68
CA THR A 58 1.50 -7.77 -17.63
C THR A 58 0.70 -7.36 -18.87
N ALA A 59 0.09 -6.17 -18.89
CA ALA A 59 -0.61 -5.68 -20.06
C ALA A 59 0.33 -5.46 -21.26
N PHE A 60 1.62 -5.17 -21.02
CA PHE A 60 2.61 -5.03 -22.09
C PHE A 60 2.86 -6.33 -22.86
N LEU A 61 2.57 -7.50 -22.27
CA LEU A 61 2.69 -8.78 -22.97
C LEU A 61 1.56 -9.01 -24.00
N ARG A 62 0.56 -8.12 -24.06
CA ARG A 62 -0.45 -8.14 -25.14
C ARG A 62 0.06 -7.49 -26.41
N ASP A 63 1.06 -6.62 -26.28
CA ASP A 63 1.74 -6.00 -27.41
C ASP A 63 2.77 -6.99 -27.97
N THR A 64 2.71 -7.24 -29.27
CA THR A 64 3.50 -8.31 -29.90
C THR A 64 4.98 -7.95 -29.94
N ASP A 65 5.31 -6.67 -30.13
CA ASP A 65 6.69 -6.18 -30.18
C ASP A 65 7.35 -6.26 -28.79
N ARG A 66 6.66 -5.77 -27.75
CA ARG A 66 7.07 -5.92 -26.34
C ARG A 66 7.23 -7.37 -25.93
N LEU A 67 6.35 -8.26 -26.36
CA LEU A 67 6.43 -9.69 -26.05
C LEU A 67 7.65 -10.34 -26.71
N ASN A 68 7.99 -9.95 -27.95
CA ASN A 68 9.20 -10.41 -28.61
C ASN A 68 10.46 -9.86 -27.95
N GLU A 69 10.47 -8.57 -27.59
CA GLU A 69 11.54 -7.95 -26.81
C GLU A 69 11.78 -8.69 -25.49
N PHE A 70 10.70 -9.02 -24.76
CA PHE A 70 10.76 -9.81 -23.53
C PHE A 70 11.41 -11.18 -23.76
N LYS A 71 10.99 -11.91 -24.81
CA LYS A 71 11.56 -13.22 -25.15
C LYS A 71 13.05 -13.14 -25.46
N ILE A 72 13.46 -12.15 -26.24
CA ILE A 72 14.87 -11.96 -26.62
C ILE A 72 15.70 -11.62 -25.38
N ALA A 73 15.27 -10.64 -24.58
CA ALA A 73 15.97 -10.24 -23.36
C ALA A 73 16.09 -11.38 -22.36
N LEU A 74 15.02 -12.18 -22.21
CA LEU A 74 15.01 -13.34 -21.33
C LEU A 74 16.00 -14.41 -21.81
N ASN A 75 15.95 -14.78 -23.10
CA ASN A 75 16.83 -15.78 -23.67
C ASN A 75 18.30 -15.37 -23.55
N ASN A 76 18.63 -14.11 -23.83
CA ASN A 76 19.99 -13.61 -23.72
C ASN A 76 20.53 -13.71 -22.27
N ARG A 77 19.70 -13.38 -21.27
CA ARG A 77 20.08 -13.51 -19.86
C ARG A 77 20.21 -14.95 -19.41
N PHE A 78 19.32 -15.83 -19.86
CA PHE A 78 19.41 -17.25 -19.54
C PHE A 78 20.62 -17.91 -20.18
N GLN A 79 21.01 -17.48 -21.39
CA GLN A 79 22.23 -17.94 -22.03
C GLN A 79 23.45 -17.54 -21.20
N ALA A 80 23.55 -16.25 -20.82
CA ALA A 80 24.64 -15.77 -19.96
C ALA A 80 24.67 -16.49 -18.59
N LEU A 81 23.50 -16.75 -18.00
CA LEU A 81 23.39 -17.52 -16.76
C LEU A 81 23.90 -18.95 -16.96
N GLN A 82 23.49 -19.63 -18.03
CA GLN A 82 23.92 -21.00 -18.31
C GLN A 82 25.44 -21.10 -18.53
N ASP A 83 26.05 -20.10 -19.17
CA ASP A 83 27.49 -20.09 -19.39
C ASP A 83 28.24 -19.86 -18.06
N LEU A 84 27.74 -19.01 -17.18
CA LEU A 84 28.27 -18.82 -15.83
C LEU A 84 28.19 -20.11 -14.99
N LEU A 85 27.07 -20.83 -15.08
CA LEU A 85 26.87 -22.12 -14.39
C LEU A 85 27.76 -23.27 -14.90
N LYS A 86 28.36 -23.14 -16.09
CA LYS A 86 29.34 -24.13 -16.59
C LYS A 86 30.74 -23.86 -16.06
N GLU A 87 31.05 -22.60 -15.73
CA GLU A 87 32.38 -22.16 -15.28
C GLU A 87 32.55 -22.25 -13.75
N GLU A 88 31.45 -22.18 -13.00
CA GLU A 88 31.46 -22.07 -11.55
C GLU A 88 30.74 -23.26 -10.89
N GLU A 89 31.36 -23.87 -9.87
CA GLU A 89 30.77 -24.99 -9.12
C GLU A 89 29.73 -24.43 -8.11
N THR A 90 28.52 -24.16 -8.59
CA THR A 90 27.47 -23.48 -7.83
C THR A 90 26.54 -24.44 -7.08
N THR A 91 26.00 -24.00 -5.96
CA THR A 91 25.00 -24.76 -5.21
C THR A 91 23.62 -24.69 -5.88
N ILE A 92 22.71 -25.60 -5.54
CA ILE A 92 21.32 -25.59 -6.05
C ILE A 92 20.61 -24.29 -5.65
N GLU A 93 20.90 -23.78 -4.46
CA GLU A 93 20.39 -22.51 -3.93
C GLU A 93 20.85 -21.31 -4.77
N ASP A 94 22.13 -21.29 -5.17
CA ASP A 94 22.68 -20.24 -6.02
C ASP A 94 22.07 -20.28 -7.42
N ASN A 95 21.86 -21.48 -7.97
CA ASN A 95 21.19 -21.68 -9.25
C ASN A 95 19.77 -21.13 -9.22
N TRP A 96 19.03 -21.43 -8.16
CA TRP A 96 17.67 -20.93 -7.98
C TRP A 96 17.64 -19.40 -7.86
N LYS A 97 18.61 -18.82 -7.17
CA LYS A 97 18.77 -17.37 -7.06
C LYS A 97 19.03 -16.73 -8.42
N GLY A 98 19.95 -17.27 -9.22
CA GLY A 98 20.26 -16.78 -10.56
C GLY A 98 19.05 -16.81 -11.50
N ILE A 99 18.28 -17.91 -11.49
CA ILE A 99 17.03 -18.03 -12.28
C ILE A 99 16.03 -16.94 -11.88
N LYS A 100 15.84 -16.75 -10.57
CA LYS A 100 14.92 -15.74 -10.05
C LYS A 100 15.37 -14.33 -10.42
N GLU A 101 16.66 -14.04 -10.37
CA GLU A 101 17.24 -12.75 -10.74
C GLU A 101 17.11 -12.48 -12.25
N ALA A 102 17.39 -13.45 -13.11
CA ALA A 102 17.22 -13.33 -14.55
C ALA A 102 15.76 -13.01 -14.94
N LEU A 103 14.80 -13.71 -14.34
CA LEU A 103 13.37 -13.46 -14.55
C LEU A 103 12.94 -12.08 -14.02
N THR A 104 13.35 -11.74 -12.79
CA THR A 104 12.93 -10.49 -12.15
C THR A 104 13.51 -9.28 -12.87
N SER A 105 14.78 -9.35 -13.29
CA SER A 105 15.46 -8.27 -14.02
C SER A 105 14.82 -8.04 -15.39
N THR A 106 14.45 -9.12 -16.10
CA THR A 106 13.77 -9.01 -17.40
C THR A 106 12.37 -8.42 -17.27
N CYS A 107 11.63 -8.82 -16.24
CA CYS A 107 10.35 -8.19 -15.95
C CYS A 107 10.52 -6.70 -15.60
N GLN A 108 11.54 -6.33 -14.82
CA GLN A 108 11.80 -4.94 -14.43
C GLN A 108 12.10 -4.05 -15.65
N GLU A 109 12.95 -4.54 -16.55
CA GLU A 109 13.38 -3.80 -17.73
C GLU A 109 12.28 -3.68 -18.79
N VAL A 110 11.63 -4.80 -19.14
CA VAL A 110 10.71 -4.83 -20.29
C VAL A 110 9.26 -4.57 -19.88
N LEU A 111 8.82 -5.02 -18.70
CA LEU A 111 7.42 -4.82 -18.26
C LEU A 111 7.29 -3.61 -17.35
N GLY A 112 8.31 -3.31 -16.55
CA GLY A 112 8.28 -2.26 -15.57
C GLY A 112 7.21 -2.46 -14.49
N PRO A 113 7.19 -1.59 -13.48
CA PRO A 113 6.23 -1.70 -12.39
C PRO A 113 4.83 -1.31 -12.84
N LYS A 114 3.83 -2.06 -12.37
CA LYS A 114 2.42 -1.73 -12.52
C LYS A 114 2.15 -0.43 -11.76
N LYS A 115 1.82 0.61 -12.49
CA LYS A 115 1.39 1.88 -11.89
C LYS A 115 0.05 1.67 -11.19
N HIS A 116 -0.01 2.06 -9.92
CA HIS A 116 -1.28 2.19 -9.23
C HIS A 116 -1.96 3.46 -9.73
N HIS A 117 -3.05 3.30 -10.47
CA HIS A 117 -3.96 4.40 -10.71
C HIS A 117 -4.66 4.70 -9.38
N HIS A 118 -4.27 5.81 -8.76
CA HIS A 118 -5.01 6.29 -7.61
C HIS A 118 -6.39 6.70 -8.12
N LYS A 119 -7.44 6.11 -7.56
CA LYS A 119 -8.78 6.62 -7.79
C LYS A 119 -8.83 8.01 -7.17
N GLU A 120 -9.41 8.98 -7.88
CA GLU A 120 -9.66 10.30 -7.31
C GLU A 120 -10.45 10.14 -6.01
N TRP A 121 -9.97 10.80 -4.96
CA TRP A 121 -10.56 10.72 -3.61
C TRP A 121 -12.01 11.22 -3.59
N ILE A 122 -12.34 12.15 -4.50
CA ILE A 122 -13.68 12.67 -4.73
C ILE A 122 -13.99 12.54 -6.22
N SER A 123 -15.13 11.92 -6.55
CA SER A 123 -15.59 11.88 -7.95
C SER A 123 -16.18 13.23 -8.37
N VAL A 124 -16.10 13.54 -9.66
CA VAL A 124 -16.75 14.72 -10.27
C VAL A 124 -18.25 14.74 -9.94
N GLU A 125 -18.91 13.59 -9.92
CA GLU A 125 -20.33 13.49 -9.53
C GLU A 125 -20.58 13.95 -8.08
N THR A 126 -19.66 13.65 -7.17
CA THR A 126 -19.75 14.10 -5.77
C THR A 126 -19.52 15.61 -5.66
N LEU A 127 -18.62 16.16 -6.48
CA LEU A 127 -18.36 17.60 -6.55
C LEU A 127 -19.59 18.37 -7.06
N ASN A 128 -20.26 17.84 -8.10
CA ASN A 128 -21.48 18.41 -8.66
C ASN A 128 -22.61 18.47 -7.61
N LYS A 129 -22.80 17.40 -6.83
CA LYS A 129 -23.78 17.37 -5.73
C LYS A 129 -23.50 18.40 -4.63
N PHE A 130 -22.23 18.74 -4.40
CA PHE A 130 -21.86 19.82 -3.48
C PHE A 130 -22.23 21.20 -4.04
N GLN A 131 -22.01 21.44 -5.33
CA GLN A 131 -22.40 22.69 -6.00
C GLN A 131 -23.92 22.88 -6.04
N GLU A 132 -24.69 21.83 -6.35
CA GLU A 132 -26.16 21.87 -6.33
C GLU A 132 -26.72 22.26 -4.96
N ARG A 133 -26.09 21.82 -3.87
CA ARG A 133 -26.48 22.19 -2.50
C ARG A 133 -26.05 23.60 -2.11
N LYS A 134 -25.01 24.15 -2.72
CA LYS A 134 -24.52 25.51 -2.47
C LYS A 134 -25.37 26.58 -3.16
N ASN A 135 -26.01 26.22 -4.27
CA ASN A 135 -26.90 27.09 -5.03
C ASN A 135 -28.37 27.00 -4.58
N LYS A 136 -28.63 26.32 -3.46
CA LYS A 136 -29.89 26.34 -2.71
C LYS A 136 -29.73 27.24 -1.50
#